data_AF-A0A9E5HDI2-F1
#
_entry.id   AF-A0A9E5HDI2-F1
#
_cell.length_a   1.000
_cell.length_b   1.000
_cell.length_c   1.000
_cell.angle_alpha   90.00
_cell.angle_beta   90.00
_cell.angle_gamma   90.00
#
_symmetry.space_group_name_H-M   'P 1'
#
loop_
_entity.id
_entity.type
_entity.pdbx_description
1 polymer ?
#
loop_
_entity_poly.entity_id
_entity_poly.type
_entity_poly.pdbx_seq_one_letter_code
_entity_poly.pdbx_strand_id
1 'polypeptide(L)' 'MTIHIGAEKGDIAPTVLMPGDPLRAKWAAENFLTDARLVNQVRGMLGYTGTY' A
#
# COMPACT_ATOMS: atom_id res chain seq x y z
N MET A 1 -4.73 -10.91 -5.60
CA MET A 1 -5.62 -10.19 -6.54
C MET A 1 -7.07 -10.48 -6.18
N THR A 2 -7.82 -9.43 -5.86
CA THR A 2 -9.27 -9.47 -5.60
C THR A 2 -9.96 -8.36 -6.40
N ILE A 3 -11.28 -8.21 -6.27
CA ILE A 3 -12.07 -7.21 -7.01
C ILE A 3 -11.59 -5.77 -6.74
N HIS A 4 -11.07 -5.49 -5.54
CA HIS A 4 -10.73 -4.14 -5.09
C HIS A 4 -9.25 -3.95 -4.74
N ILE A 5 -8.47 -5.03 -4.76
CA ILE A 5 -7.06 -5.03 -4.37
C ILE A 5 -6.25 -5.78 -5.43
N GLY A 6 -5.48 -5.03 -6.21
CA GLY A 6 -4.62 -5.51 -7.30
C GLY A 6 -3.33 -6.18 -6.86
N ALA A 7 -3.06 -6.24 -5.55
CA ALA A 7 -1.84 -6.82 -4.99
C ALA A 7 -1.72 -8.33 -5.27
N GLU A 8 -0.49 -8.80 -5.48
CA GLU A 8 -0.17 -10.22 -5.64
C GLU A 8 -0.17 -10.96 -4.29
N LYS A 9 -0.13 -12.29 -4.32
CA LYS A 9 0.03 -13.06 -3.08
C LYS A 9 1.43 -12.79 -2.52
N GLY A 10 1.50 -12.33 -1.26
CA GLY A 10 2.76 -11.98 -0.59
C GLY A 10 3.05 -10.48 -0.56
N ASP A 11 2.34 -9.66 -1.34
CA ASP A 11 2.53 -8.21 -1.36
C ASP A 11 2.06 -7.51 -0.08
N ILE A 12 0.97 -8.02 0.52
CA ILE A 12 0.40 -7.46 1.74
C ILE A 12 1.13 -8.04 2.94
N ALA A 13 1.86 -7.18 3.66
CA ALA A 13 2.57 -7.56 4.88
C ALA A 13 1.59 -7.99 6.00
N PRO A 14 2.05 -8.77 7.00
CA PRO A 14 1.22 -9.14 8.15
C PRO A 14 0.72 -7.95 8.97
N THR A 15 1.49 -6.85 9.00
CA THR A 15 1.14 -5.61 9.69
C THR A 15 0.80 -4.53 8.67
N VAL A 16 -0.38 -3.93 8.78
CA VAL A 16 -0.89 -2.94 7.82
C VAL A 16 -1.45 -1.71 8.53
N LEU A 17 -1.01 -0.53 8.11
CA LEU A 17 -1.65 0.75 8.46
C LEU A 17 -2.74 1.07 7.44
N MET A 18 -3.93 1.47 7.92
CA MET A 18 -5.13 1.63 7.10
C MET A 18 -5.66 3.08 7.12
N PRO A 19 -4.95 4.05 6.52
CA PRO A 19 -5.48 5.40 6.36
C PRO A 19 -6.66 5.40 5.37
N GLY A 20 -7.71 6.15 5.67
CA GLY A 20 -8.85 6.30 4.76
C GLY A 20 -8.54 7.15 3.51
N ASP A 21 -7.58 8.07 3.61
CA ASP A 21 -7.11 8.90 2.50
C ASP A 21 -5.95 8.19 1.77
N PRO A 22 -6.10 7.83 0.48
CA PRO A 22 -5.04 7.17 -0.29
C PRO A 22 -3.80 8.05 -0.46
N LEU A 23 -3.93 9.38 -0.46
CA LEU A 23 -2.78 10.28 -0.53
C LEU A 23 -1.98 10.28 0.78
N ARG A 24 -2.64 9.98 1.91
CA ARG A 24 -1.94 9.75 3.18
C ARG A 24 -1.20 8.42 3.21
N ALA A 25 -1.72 7.37 2.54
CA ALA A 25 -0.98 6.13 2.34
C ALA A 25 0.31 6.38 1.52
N LYS A 26 0.20 7.17 0.44
CA LYS A 26 1.36 7.58 -0.36
C LYS A 26 2.37 8.39 0.44
N TRP A 27 1.92 9.43 1.14
CA TRP A 27 2.78 10.24 2.00
C TRP A 27 3.52 9.39 3.04
N ALA A 28 2.82 8.44 3.69
CA ALA A 28 3.45 7.56 4.66
C ALA A 28 4.51 6.64 4.01
N ALA A 29 4.20 6.08 2.84
CA ALA A 29 5.13 5.24 2.10
C ALA A 29 6.41 6.00 1.70
N GLU A 30 6.28 7.24 1.23
CA GLU A 30 7.41 8.08 0.78
C GLU A 30 8.30 8.59 1.92
N ASN A 31 7.73 8.77 3.12
CA ASN A 31 8.44 9.41 4.23
C ASN A 31 8.97 8.43 5.28
N PHE A 32 8.36 7.25 5.42
CA PHE A 32 8.69 6.31 6.50
C PHE A 32 9.15 4.94 6.01
N LEU A 33 8.84 4.53 4.78
CA LEU A 33 9.25 3.20 4.31
C LEU A 33 10.52 3.28 3.46
N THR A 34 11.44 2.33 3.64
CA THR A 34 12.47 1.96 2.66
C THR A 34 11.92 0.90 1.70
N ASP A 35 12.41 0.91 0.45
CA ASP A 35 11.99 -0.01 -0.62
C ASP A 35 10.47 -0.03 -0.86
N ALA A 36 9.81 1.12 -0.67
CA ALA A 36 8.37 1.25 -0.83
C ALA A 36 7.93 0.96 -2.27
N ARG A 37 7.04 -0.02 -2.44
CA ARG A 37 6.44 -0.38 -3.73
C ARG A 37 4.94 -0.22 -3.70
N LEU A 38 4.37 0.39 -4.75
CA LEU A 38 2.93 0.45 -4.96
C LEU A 38 2.41 -0.95 -5.32
N VAL A 39 1.51 -1.48 -4.49
CA VAL A 39 0.91 -2.82 -4.66
C VAL A 39 -0.59 -2.74 -5.00
N ASN A 40 -1.23 -1.60 -4.78
CA ASN A 40 -2.63 -1.39 -5.20
C ASN A 40 -2.88 0.04 -5.68
N GLN A 41 -3.65 0.16 -6.74
CA GLN A 41 -4.20 1.44 -7.23
C GLN A 41 -5.62 1.31 -7.79
N VAL A 42 -6.27 0.16 -7.57
CA VAL A 42 -7.64 -0.09 -8.05
C VAL A 42 -8.58 0.96 -7.45
N ARG A 43 -9.39 1.61 -8.29
CA ARG A 43 -10.30 2.72 -7.91
C ARG A 43 -9.62 3.95 -7.28
N GLY A 44 -8.31 4.12 -7.50
CA GLY A 44 -7.53 5.19 -6.87
C GLY A 44 -7.20 4.94 -5.40
N MET A 45 -7.48 3.74 -4.88
CA MET A 45 -7.14 3.37 -3.50
C MET A 45 -5.70 2.87 -3.43
N LEU A 46 -4.79 3.77 -3.06
CA LEU A 46 -3.36 3.48 -3.03
C LEU A 46 -2.98 2.56 -1.87
N GLY A 47 -2.21 1.52 -2.17
CA GLY A 47 -1.64 0.61 -1.18
C GLY A 47 -0.16 0.37 -1.48
N TYR A 48 0.65 0.36 -0.43
CA TYR A 48 2.10 0.21 -0.52
C TYR A 48 2.59 -0.89 0.41
N THR A 49 3.73 -1.50 0.05
CA THR A 49 4.49 -2.41 0.92
C THR A 49 5.94 -1.93 0.96
N GLY A 50 6.63 -2.12 2.07
CA GLY A 50 8.01 -1.65 2.27
C GLY A 50 8.52 -2.03 3.66
N THR A 51 9.73 -1.58 4.00
CA THR A 51 10.36 -1.83 5.30
C THR A 51 10.43 -0.54 6.10
N TYR A 52 10.27 -0.61 7.41
CA TYR A 52 10.42 0.51 8.35
C TYR A 52 11.31 0.08 9.50
#